data_AF-A0A285ZRT9-F1
#
_entry.id   AF-A0A285ZRT9-F1
#
_cell.length_a   1.000
_cell.length_b   1.000
_cell.length_c   1.000
_cell.angle_alpha   90.00
_cell.angle_beta   90.00
_cell.angle_gamma   90.00
#
_symmetry.space_group_name_H-M   'P 1'
#
loop_
_entity.id
_entity.type
_entity.pdbx_description
1 polymer ?
#
loop_
_entity_poly.entity_id
_entity_poly.type
_entity_poly.pdbx_seq_one_letter_code
_entity_poly.pdbx_strand_id
1 'polypeptide(L)'
;MAILKPLSFQLVLSMLLIACNGRNNQPTKLTYIKYISHYEYDSAVVVINKSKKIFSGYLRIGNGGDNIDSGQVKGVVKGDTLIGEFHFKHYQLEWKRKPVAFLVKKDTLVMGEGLMKLTVGIPHFDPSVPIDFKDKKRLVFVRSDQ
;
A
#
# COMPACT_ATOMS: atom_id res chain seq x y z
N MET A 1 -46.09 43.38 36.39
CA MET A 1 -44.80 42.70 36.53
C MET A 1 -44.95 41.29 35.98
N ALA A 2 -44.67 41.09 34.69
CA ALA A 2 -44.78 39.78 34.03
C ALA A 2 -43.38 39.41 33.51
N ILE A 3 -42.80 38.37 34.12
CA ILE A 3 -41.48 37.85 33.78
C ILE A 3 -41.65 36.98 32.54
N LEU A 4 -41.30 37.53 31.37
CA LEU A 4 -41.23 36.81 30.11
C LEU A 4 -40.02 35.85 30.18
N LYS A 5 -40.27 34.57 30.49
CA LYS A 5 -39.22 33.56 30.63
C LYS A 5 -38.50 33.33 29.29
N PRO A 6 -37.17 33.12 29.30
CA PRO A 6 -36.37 32.88 28.10
C PRO A 6 -36.55 31.42 27.63
N LEU A 7 -37.75 31.07 27.18
CA LEU A 7 -38.06 29.73 26.67
C LEU A 7 -37.41 29.45 25.29
N SER A 8 -36.98 30.51 24.60
CA SER A 8 -36.36 30.45 23.27
C SER A 8 -34.92 29.91 23.28
N PHE A 9 -34.15 30.13 24.36
CA PHE A 9 -32.72 29.78 24.37
C PHE A 9 -32.46 28.28 24.59
N GLN A 10 -33.38 27.56 25.24
CA GLN A 10 -33.23 26.11 25.49
C GLN A 10 -33.48 25.26 24.24
N LEU A 11 -34.25 25.75 23.26
CA LEU A 11 -34.56 24.99 22.04
C LEU A 11 -33.36 24.92 21.08
N VAL A 12 -32.54 25.97 21.03
CA VAL A 12 -31.37 26.07 20.14
C VAL A 12 -30.23 25.15 20.58
N LEU A 13 -30.07 24.93 21.89
CA LEU A 13 -29.02 24.07 22.44
C LEU A 13 -29.28 22.58 22.15
N SER A 14 -30.54 22.18 21.97
CA SER A 14 -30.94 20.80 21.66
C SER A 14 -30.53 20.36 20.24
N MET A 15 -30.53 21.28 19.26
CA MET A 15 -30.20 20.94 17.87
C MET A 15 -28.72 20.68 17.62
N LEU A 16 -27.82 21.14 18.50
CA LEU A 16 -26.37 20.90 18.39
C LEU A 16 -25.96 19.47 18.73
N LEU A 17 -26.80 18.70 19.43
CA LEU A 17 -26.48 17.33 19.85
C LEU A 17 -26.76 16.26 18.78
N ILE A 18 -27.44 16.60 17.68
CA ILE A 18 -27.85 15.62 16.65
C ILE A 18 -26.81 15.53 15.49
N ALA A 19 -25.78 16.37 15.47
CA ALA A 19 -24.81 16.43 14.36
C ALA A 19 -23.71 15.35 14.37
N CYS A 20 -23.69 14.43 15.34
CA CYS A 20 -22.67 13.37 15.41
C CYS A 20 -23.22 11.98 15.06
N ASN A 21 -23.84 11.83 13.88
CA ASN A 21 -23.90 10.53 13.22
C ASN A 21 -22.71 10.40 12.26
N GLY A 22 -21.52 10.38 12.83
CA GLY A 22 -20.33 9.89 12.14
C GLY A 22 -20.60 8.44 11.79
N ARG A 23 -20.95 8.18 10.53
CA ARG A 23 -21.11 6.85 9.97
C ARG A 23 -19.86 6.06 10.34
N ASN A 24 -20.02 5.16 11.31
CA ASN A 24 -18.93 4.33 11.79
C ASN A 24 -18.66 3.32 10.66
N ASN A 25 -17.91 3.74 9.65
CA ASN A 25 -17.30 2.85 8.70
C ASN A 25 -16.31 2.07 9.56
N GLN A 26 -16.76 0.97 10.15
CA GLN A 26 -15.85 0.02 10.77
C GLN A 26 -14.70 -0.17 9.79
N PRO A 27 -13.43 0.04 10.20
CA PRO A 27 -12.32 -0.22 9.31
C PRO A 27 -12.48 -1.67 8.86
N THR A 28 -12.78 -1.86 7.57
CA THR A 28 -12.83 -3.19 6.95
C THR A 28 -11.58 -3.92 7.40
N LYS A 29 -11.76 -5.00 8.17
CA LYS A 29 -10.71 -5.85 8.75
C LYS A 29 -9.46 -5.81 7.86
N LEU A 30 -8.43 -5.09 8.34
CA LEU A 30 -7.19 -4.89 7.59
C LEU A 30 -6.59 -6.27 7.32
N THR A 31 -6.70 -6.74 6.08
CA THR A 31 -6.20 -8.05 5.68
C THR A 31 -4.76 -7.84 5.26
N TYR A 32 -3.85 -7.91 6.23
CA TYR A 32 -2.42 -7.92 5.96
C TYR A 32 -2.03 -9.31 5.48
N ILE A 33 -1.70 -9.45 4.20
CA ILE A 33 -1.15 -10.71 3.70
C ILE A 33 0.36 -10.56 3.66
N LYS A 34 1.06 -11.38 4.46
CA LYS A 34 2.51 -11.49 4.46
C LYS A 34 2.94 -12.49 3.40
N TYR A 35 3.97 -12.12 2.68
CA TYR A 35 4.50 -12.84 1.53
C TYR A 35 6.01 -12.91 1.69
N ILE A 36 6.60 -14.10 1.60
CA ILE A 36 8.04 -14.32 1.81
C ILE A 36 8.64 -14.92 0.54
N SER A 37 9.79 -14.41 0.11
CA SER A 37 10.58 -14.95 -1.00
C SER A 37 12.02 -15.15 -0.55
N HIS A 38 12.61 -16.27 -0.97
CA HIS A 38 14.04 -16.53 -0.91
C HIS A 38 14.53 -16.77 -2.34
N TYR A 39 15.45 -15.95 -2.82
CA TYR A 39 16.06 -16.13 -4.14
C TYR A 39 17.58 -15.95 -3.99
N GLU A 40 18.32 -17.04 -4.14
CA GLU A 40 19.78 -17.06 -3.90
C GLU A 40 20.14 -16.52 -2.50
N TYR A 41 20.89 -15.42 -2.42
CA TYR A 41 21.29 -14.75 -1.17
C TYR A 41 20.29 -13.69 -0.70
N ASP A 42 19.27 -13.42 -1.50
CA ASP A 42 18.30 -12.37 -1.26
C ASP A 42 17.08 -12.91 -0.50
N SER A 43 16.63 -12.13 0.48
CA SER A 43 15.38 -12.40 1.21
C SER A 43 14.45 -11.22 1.04
N ALA A 44 13.18 -11.48 0.76
CA ALA A 44 12.21 -10.41 0.65
C ALA A 44 10.93 -10.74 1.41
N VAL A 45 10.42 -9.74 2.11
CA VAL A 45 9.13 -9.80 2.80
C VAL A 45 8.28 -8.64 2.32
N VAL A 46 7.07 -8.94 1.84
CA VAL A 46 6.08 -7.92 1.53
C VAL A 46 4.81 -8.17 2.32
N VAL A 47 4.27 -7.09 2.88
CA VAL A 47 3.00 -7.06 3.59
C VAL A 47 2.09 -6.14 2.81
N ILE A 48 1.01 -6.67 2.25
CA ILE A 48 0.07 -5.90 1.41
C ILE A 48 -1.30 -5.82 2.06
N ASN A 49 -1.86 -4.62 2.03
CA ASN A 49 -3.27 -4.34 2.22
C ASN A 49 -3.85 -3.81 0.89
N LYS A 50 -4.99 -4.34 0.44
CA LYS A 50 -5.59 -3.93 -0.84
C LYS A 50 -7.11 -3.87 -0.79
N SER A 51 -7.66 -2.93 -1.56
CA SER A 51 -9.07 -2.88 -1.95
C SER A 51 -9.22 -3.28 -3.42
N LYS A 52 -10.41 -3.06 -4.00
CA LYS A 52 -10.64 -3.25 -5.44
C LYS A 52 -9.90 -2.25 -6.34
N LYS A 53 -9.47 -1.09 -5.80
CA LYS A 53 -8.93 0.03 -6.59
C LYS A 53 -7.49 0.39 -6.25
N ILE A 54 -7.13 0.27 -4.97
CA ILE A 54 -5.83 0.71 -4.45
C ILE A 54 -5.21 -0.35 -3.56
N PHE A 55 -3.89 -0.31 -3.44
CA PHE A 55 -3.14 -1.10 -2.46
C PHE A 55 -2.11 -0.23 -1.75
N SER A 56 -1.74 -0.65 -0.55
CA SER A 56 -0.63 -0.12 0.22
C SER A 56 0.05 -1.25 0.96
N GLY A 57 1.26 -1.03 1.44
CA GLY A 57 2.01 -2.07 2.12
C GLY A 57 3.40 -1.64 2.54
N TYR A 58 4.15 -2.62 3.04
CA TYR A 58 5.55 -2.49 3.38
C TYR A 58 6.33 -3.58 2.67
N LEU A 59 7.44 -3.22 2.04
CA LEU A 59 8.35 -4.13 1.37
C LEU A 59 9.72 -4.00 2.01
N ARG A 60 10.34 -5.15 2.30
CA ARG A 60 11.72 -5.29 2.75
C ARG A 60 12.42 -6.27 1.84
N ILE A 61 13.58 -5.88 1.30
CA ILE A 61 14.46 -6.72 0.49
C ILE A 61 15.84 -6.66 1.15
N GLY A 62 16.38 -7.81 1.55
CA GLY A 62 17.77 -7.96 1.97
C GLY A 62 18.59 -8.51 0.81
N ASN A 63 19.69 -7.86 0.48
CA ASN A 63 20.58 -8.18 -0.63
C ASN A 63 21.91 -8.80 -0.15
N GLY A 64 21.84 -9.74 0.79
CA GLY A 64 23.00 -10.28 1.51
C GLY A 64 23.64 -9.31 2.52
N GLY A 65 24.07 -9.83 3.68
CA GLY A 65 24.67 -9.02 4.76
C GLY A 65 23.72 -7.96 5.33
N ASP A 66 24.25 -6.76 5.64
CA ASP A 66 23.49 -5.64 6.22
C ASP A 66 22.79 -4.75 5.18
N ASN A 67 22.89 -5.10 3.89
CA ASN A 67 22.34 -4.33 2.78
C ASN A 67 20.83 -4.56 2.63
N ILE A 68 20.05 -3.65 3.23
CA ILE A 68 18.59 -3.75 3.26
C ILE A 68 17.95 -2.55 2.60
N ASP A 69 17.03 -2.82 1.66
CA ASP A 69 16.07 -1.85 1.14
C ASP A 69 14.72 -2.08 1.80
N SER A 70 14.20 -1.08 2.52
CA SER A 70 12.88 -1.23 3.14
C SER A 70 12.05 0.06 3.16
N GLY A 71 10.74 -0.09 2.99
CA GLY A 71 9.86 1.06 2.93
C GLY A 71 8.44 0.75 2.46
N GLN A 72 7.71 1.82 2.12
CA GLN A 72 6.30 1.75 1.77
C GLN A 72 6.12 1.44 0.29
N VAL A 73 5.18 0.54 0.00
CA VAL A 73 4.63 0.36 -1.35
C VAL A 73 3.21 0.88 -1.40
N LYS A 74 2.84 1.59 -2.47
CA LYS A 74 1.46 2.03 -2.68
C LYS A 74 1.15 2.25 -4.15
N GLY A 75 -0.10 2.06 -4.53
CA GLY A 75 -0.54 2.26 -5.90
C GLY A 75 -1.95 1.79 -6.18
N VAL A 76 -2.18 1.39 -7.43
CA VAL A 76 -3.49 1.00 -7.95
C VAL A 76 -3.55 -0.49 -8.26
N VAL A 77 -4.76 -1.04 -8.24
CA VAL A 77 -5.07 -2.41 -8.65
C VAL A 77 -5.61 -2.39 -10.08
N LYS A 78 -4.96 -3.12 -10.99
CA LYS A 78 -5.38 -3.31 -12.38
C LYS A 78 -5.53 -4.80 -12.67
N GLY A 79 -6.76 -5.31 -12.55
CA GLY A 79 -7.03 -6.74 -12.65
C GLY A 79 -6.32 -7.51 -11.54
N ASP A 80 -5.42 -8.41 -11.92
CA ASP A 80 -4.54 -9.19 -11.04
C ASP A 80 -3.21 -8.49 -10.71
N THR A 81 -2.96 -7.32 -11.29
CA THR A 81 -1.70 -6.60 -11.13
C THR A 81 -1.82 -5.43 -10.15
N LEU A 82 -0.94 -5.39 -9.16
CA LEU A 82 -0.74 -4.24 -8.28
C LEU A 82 0.40 -3.41 -8.87
N ILE A 83 0.14 -2.17 -9.28
CA ILE A 83 1.16 -1.30 -9.88
C ILE A 83 1.25 0.02 -9.11
N GLY A 84 2.47 0.42 -8.77
CA GLY A 84 2.66 1.58 -7.92
C GLY A 84 4.11 1.99 -7.76
N GLU A 85 4.37 2.62 -6.62
CA GLU A 85 5.71 3.06 -6.23
C GLU A 85 6.17 2.37 -4.96
N PHE A 86 7.48 2.21 -4.86
CA PHE A 86 8.20 1.82 -3.66
C PHE A 86 9.05 3.00 -3.21
N HIS A 87 8.71 3.56 -2.05
CA HIS A 87 9.45 4.62 -1.38
C HIS A 87 10.19 4.01 -0.19
N PHE A 88 11.51 3.95 -0.27
CA PHE A 88 12.33 3.09 0.58
C PHE A 88 13.62 3.74 1.03
N LYS A 89 14.12 3.29 2.18
CA LYS A 89 15.43 3.65 2.67
C LYS A 89 16.44 2.65 2.11
N HIS A 90 17.31 3.11 1.22
CA HIS A 90 18.33 2.31 0.58
C HIS A 90 19.51 2.09 1.54
N TYR A 91 19.79 0.84 1.88
CA TYR A 91 20.83 0.45 2.83
C TYR A 91 20.80 1.24 4.15
N GLN A 92 19.60 1.61 4.58
CA GLN A 92 19.37 2.47 5.75
C GLN A 92 20.02 3.88 5.69
N LEU A 93 20.48 4.34 4.53
CA LEU A 93 21.15 5.63 4.36
C LEU A 93 20.22 6.68 3.76
N GLU A 94 19.78 6.47 2.52
CA GLU A 94 19.08 7.49 1.72
C GLU A 94 17.68 7.07 1.30
N TRP A 95 16.76 8.02 1.22
CA TRP A 95 15.41 7.76 0.71
C TRP A 95 15.40 7.76 -0.82
N LYS A 96 14.93 6.65 -1.41
CA LYS A 96 14.79 6.46 -2.86
C LYS A 96 13.35 6.11 -3.23
N ARG A 97 13.00 6.35 -4.50
CA ARG A 97 11.72 5.96 -5.10
C ARG A 97 11.98 5.16 -6.37
N LYS A 98 11.27 4.05 -6.54
CA LYS A 98 11.25 3.29 -7.80
C LYS A 98 9.85 2.73 -8.09
N PRO A 99 9.48 2.49 -9.35
CA PRO A 99 8.24 1.78 -9.64
C PRO A 99 8.29 0.36 -9.08
N VAL A 100 7.12 -0.17 -8.72
CA VAL A 100 6.96 -1.55 -8.29
C VAL A 100 5.69 -2.14 -8.88
N ALA A 101 5.77 -3.39 -9.29
CA ALA A 101 4.62 -4.14 -9.75
C ALA A 101 4.61 -5.51 -9.10
N PHE A 102 3.41 -6.00 -8.79
CA PHE A 102 3.18 -7.32 -8.26
C PHE A 102 2.04 -7.99 -9.00
N LEU A 103 2.30 -9.14 -9.61
CA LEU A 103 1.25 -9.97 -10.19
C LEU A 103 0.71 -10.91 -9.11
N VAL A 104 -0.58 -10.79 -8.81
CA VAL A 104 -1.27 -11.64 -7.85
C VAL A 104 -1.70 -12.92 -8.55
N LYS A 105 -1.06 -14.03 -8.18
CA LYS A 105 -1.52 -15.39 -8.50
C LYS A 105 -2.12 -15.97 -7.22
N LYS A 106 -2.98 -16.99 -7.34
CA LYS A 106 -3.77 -17.60 -6.25
C LYS A 106 -3.20 -17.43 -4.84
N ASP A 107 -2.03 -18.04 -4.57
CA ASP A 107 -1.36 -17.99 -3.26
C ASP A 107 0.06 -17.39 -3.35
N THR A 108 0.38 -16.77 -4.48
CA THR A 108 1.72 -16.22 -4.75
C THR A 108 1.65 -14.83 -5.32
N LEU A 109 2.71 -14.08 -5.09
CA LEU A 109 2.85 -12.73 -5.57
C LEU A 109 4.18 -12.63 -6.30
N VAL A 110 4.16 -12.23 -7.57
CA VAL A 110 5.37 -12.18 -8.41
C VAL A 110 5.78 -10.75 -8.63
N MET A 111 6.99 -10.37 -8.20
CA MET A 111 7.51 -9.03 -8.48
C MET A 111 7.78 -8.86 -9.99
N GLY A 112 7.20 -7.79 -10.55
CA GLY A 112 7.38 -7.39 -11.93
C GLY A 112 8.68 -6.58 -12.13
N GLU A 113 9.22 -6.67 -13.33
CA GLU A 113 10.35 -5.87 -13.78
C GLU A 113 9.95 -5.27 -15.11
N GLY A 114 10.24 -4.00 -15.29
CA GLY A 114 9.88 -3.27 -16.48
C GLY A 114 10.81 -2.09 -16.68
N LEU A 115 10.75 -1.53 -17.87
CA LEU A 115 11.53 -0.34 -18.20
C LEU A 115 11.03 0.83 -17.34
N MET A 116 11.92 1.42 -16.54
CA MET A 116 11.61 2.61 -15.76
C MET A 116 11.72 3.86 -16.65
N LYS A 117 10.74 4.75 -16.54
CA LYS A 117 10.73 6.09 -17.14
C LYS A 117 10.53 7.14 -16.06
N LEU A 118 11.08 8.32 -16.29
CA LEU A 118 10.89 9.49 -15.46
C LEU A 118 9.99 10.48 -16.20
N THR A 119 8.83 10.81 -15.63
CA THR A 119 7.95 11.87 -16.16
C THR A 119 7.80 12.94 -15.10
N VAL A 120 8.31 14.14 -15.39
CA VAL A 120 8.31 15.28 -14.46
C VAL A 120 8.90 14.92 -13.08
N GLY A 121 10.00 14.16 -13.07
CA GLY A 121 10.67 13.73 -11.84
C GLY A 121 10.00 12.58 -11.08
N ILE A 122 8.91 12.00 -11.60
CA ILE A 122 8.21 10.86 -10.98
C ILE A 122 8.60 9.57 -11.70
N PRO A 123 9.23 8.60 -11.02
CA PRO A 123 9.60 7.33 -11.64
C PRO A 123 8.38 6.41 -11.76
N HIS A 124 8.17 5.83 -12.93
CA HIS A 124 7.09 4.88 -13.23
C HIS A 124 7.54 3.85 -14.28
N PHE A 125 6.79 2.78 -14.48
CA PHE A 125 7.03 1.87 -15.62
C PHE A 125 6.61 2.54 -16.94
N ASP A 126 7.39 2.35 -18.02
CA ASP A 126 7.01 2.79 -19.35
C ASP A 126 5.75 2.04 -19.81
N PRO A 127 4.64 2.73 -20.11
CA PRO A 127 3.39 2.07 -20.51
C PRO A 127 3.48 1.37 -21.87
N SER A 128 4.49 1.69 -22.68
CA SER A 128 4.72 1.12 -24.01
C SER A 128 5.47 -0.21 -23.96
N VAL A 129 6.09 -0.53 -22.82
CA VAL A 129 6.86 -1.76 -22.61
C VAL A 129 6.12 -2.64 -21.61
N PRO A 130 5.76 -3.88 -21.96
CA PRO A 130 5.13 -4.80 -21.02
C PRO A 130 6.02 -5.03 -19.80
N ILE A 131 5.40 -5.02 -18.61
CA ILE A 131 6.06 -5.49 -17.39
C ILE A 131 6.22 -7.00 -17.53
N ASP A 132 7.45 -7.49 -17.47
CA ASP A 132 7.72 -8.91 -17.46
C ASP A 132 7.44 -9.44 -16.04
N PHE A 133 6.89 -10.65 -15.96
CA PHE A 133 6.54 -11.38 -14.72
C PHE A 133 7.01 -12.84 -14.78
N LYS A 134 7.90 -13.21 -15.72
CA LYS A 134 8.37 -14.59 -15.87
C LYS A 134 9.23 -15.05 -14.69
N ASP A 135 8.86 -16.18 -14.09
CA ASP A 135 9.31 -16.63 -12.76
C ASP A 135 10.83 -16.94 -12.59
N LYS A 136 11.64 -16.97 -13.66
CA LYS A 136 13.01 -17.56 -13.62
C LYS A 136 14.11 -16.71 -12.96
N LYS A 137 13.85 -15.47 -12.53
CA LYS A 137 14.86 -14.56 -11.93
C LYS A 137 14.29 -13.58 -10.88
N ARG A 138 13.22 -13.95 -10.18
CA ARG A 138 12.39 -12.97 -9.46
C ARG A 138 12.06 -13.39 -8.05
N LEU A 139 11.77 -12.38 -7.23
CA LEU A 139 11.13 -12.56 -5.95
C LEU A 139 9.69 -13.05 -6.18
N VAL A 140 9.52 -14.36 -6.13
CA VAL A 140 8.21 -15.02 -6.09
C VAL A 140 7.89 -15.23 -4.63
N PHE A 141 6.99 -14.41 -4.12
CA PHE A 141 6.60 -14.50 -2.73
C PHE A 141 5.47 -15.51 -2.55
N VAL A 142 5.62 -16.38 -1.56
CA VAL A 142 4.58 -17.31 -1.13
C VAL A 142 3.86 -16.70 0.06
N ARG A 143 2.53 -16.82 0.06
CA ARG A 143 1.71 -16.39 1.20
C ARG A 143 2.15 -17.12 2.48
N SER A 144 2.36 -16.35 3.54
CA SER A 144 2.66 -16.83 4.88
C SER A 144 1.43 -16.60 5.76
N ASP A 145 0.84 -17.68 6.28
CA ASP A 145 -0.33 -17.64 7.18
C ASP A 145 0.03 -17.45 8.67
N GLN A 146 1.28 -17.02 8.94
CA GLN A 146 1.80 -16.70 10.28
C GLN A 146 1.61 -15.23 10.63
#